data_AF-A0A9D1BX48-F1
#
_entry.id   AF-A0A9D1BX48-F1
#
_cell.length_a   1.000
_cell.length_b   1.000
_cell.length_c   1.000
_cell.angle_alpha   90.00
_cell.angle_beta   90.00
_cell.angle_gamma   90.00
#
_symmetry.space_group_name_H-M   'P 1'
#
loop_
_entity.id
_entity.type
_entity.pdbx_description
1 polymer ?
#
loop_
_entity_poly.entity_id
_entity_poly.type
_entity_poly.pdbx_seq_one_letter_code
_entity_poly.pdbx_strand_id
1 'polypeptide(L)' 'MVPPEESPAPLNTFVVRLWREVRAGQVCWRGRVRHVQSGQQAAFADEAGLLDFVRRWVRLAEGKDRDQATG' A
#
# COMPACT_ATOMS: atom_id res chain seq x y z
N MET A 1 -17.15 7.88 31.69
CA MET A 1 -16.30 8.64 30.74
C MET A 1 -15.48 7.62 29.98
N VAL A 2 -15.95 7.22 28.80
CA VAL A 2 -15.21 6.33 27.90
C VAL A 2 -14.27 7.25 27.11
N PRO A 3 -12.95 7.01 27.06
CA PRO A 3 -12.08 7.83 26.21
C PRO A 3 -12.59 7.76 24.77
N PRO A 4 -12.42 8.83 23.95
CA PRO A 4 -12.74 8.75 22.54
C PRO A 4 -11.93 7.59 21.96
N GLU A 5 -12.62 6.55 21.50
CA GLU A 5 -11.96 5.46 20.81
C GLU A 5 -11.26 6.08 19.59
N GLU A 6 -9.93 6.11 19.64
CA GLU A 6 -9.10 6.38 18.47
C GLU A 6 -9.59 5.42 17.39
N SER A 7 -10.34 5.96 16.43
CA SER A 7 -10.89 5.14 15.36
C SER A 7 -9.70 4.46 14.70
N PRO A 8 -9.63 3.12 14.68
CA PRO A 8 -8.44 2.44 14.23
C PRO A 8 -8.13 2.91 12.81
N ALA A 9 -6.92 3.45 12.63
CA ALA A 9 -6.46 3.93 11.34
C ALA A 9 -6.82 2.87 10.27
N PRO A 10 -7.37 3.29 9.10
CA PRO A 10 -7.94 2.34 8.17
C PRO A 10 -6.92 1.27 7.80
N LEU A 11 -7.24 0.02 8.16
CA LEU A 11 -6.40 -1.12 7.89
C LEU A 11 -6.32 -1.30 6.37
N ASN A 12 -5.12 -1.12 5.80
CA ASN A 12 -4.86 -1.30 4.38
C ASN A 12 -4.30 -2.70 4.15
N THR A 13 -4.89 -3.46 3.22
CA THR A 13 -4.49 -4.85 2.95
C THR A 13 -3.92 -4.96 1.54
N PHE A 14 -2.75 -5.55 1.43
CA PHE A 14 -2.04 -5.70 0.16
C PHE A 14 -1.78 -7.16 -0.16
N VAL A 15 -1.99 -7.54 -1.42
CA VAL A 15 -1.52 -8.80 -1.98
C VAL A 15 -0.29 -8.51 -2.83
N VAL A 16 0.84 -9.11 -2.47
CA VAL A 16 2.10 -8.96 -3.22
C VAL A 16 2.46 -10.30 -3.84
N ARG A 17 2.63 -10.32 -5.16
CA ARG A 17 3.17 -11.45 -5.91
C ARG A 17 4.57 -11.10 -6.35
N LEU A 18 5.56 -11.91 -5.97
CA LEU A 18 6.95 -11.79 -6.41
C LEU A 18 7.32 -13.01 -7.23
N TRP A 19 8.10 -12.80 -8.29
CA TRP A 19 8.69 -13.86 -9.07
C TRP A 19 10.04 -13.41 -9.63
N ARG A 20 10.87 -14.39 -9.98
CA ARG A 20 12.13 -14.15 -10.68
C ARG A 20 11.91 -14.28 -12.17
N GLU A 21 12.46 -13.35 -12.93
CA GLU A 21 12.45 -13.35 -14.39
C GLU A 21 13.90 -13.33 -14.87
N VAL A 22 14.25 -14.14 -15.87
CA VAL A 22 15.57 -14.07 -16.50
C VAL A 22 15.48 -13.09 -17.67
N ARG A 23 16.23 -11.98 -17.61
CA ARG A 23 16.35 -11.01 -18.70
C ARG A 23 17.82 -10.80 -19.03
N ALA A 24 18.19 -10.92 -20.30
CA ALA A 24 19.56 -10.72 -20.78
C ALA A 24 20.62 -11.52 -19.99
N GLY A 25 20.29 -12.75 -19.57
CA GLY A 25 21.18 -13.61 -18.78
C GLY A 25 21.28 -13.25 -17.29
N GLN A 26 20.55 -12.23 -16.82
CA GLN A 26 20.50 -11.85 -15.42
C GLN A 26 19.16 -12.24 -14.79
N VAL A 27 19.21 -12.67 -13.52
CA VAL A 27 18.01 -12.93 -12.72
C VAL A 27 17.52 -11.60 -12.14
N CYS A 28 16.37 -11.12 -12.60
CA CYS A 28 15.73 -9.92 -12.12
C CYS A 28 14.52 -10.27 -11.26
N TRP A 29 14.32 -9.54 -10.16
CA TRP A 29 13.09 -9.62 -9.40
C TRP A 29 12.00 -8.80 -10.08
N ARG A 30 10.79 -9.36 -10.13
CA ARG A 30 9.58 -8.66 -10.57
C ARG A 30 8.50 -8.92 -9.57
N GLY A 31 7.56 -7.99 -9.51
CA GLY A 31 6.38 -8.20 -8.70
C GLY A 31 5.17 -7.44 -9.19
N ARG A 32 4.04 -7.80 -8.59
CA ARG A 32 2.77 -7.08 -8.72
C ARG A 32 2.18 -6.93 -7.33
N VAL A 33 1.78 -5.71 -7.00
CA VAL A 33 1.06 -5.38 -5.76
C VAL A 33 -0.37 -5.01 -6.10
N ARG A 34 -1.31 -5.42 -5.25
CA ARG A 34 -2.72 -5.03 -5.31
C ARG A 34 -3.16 -4.55 -3.93
N HIS A 35 -3.78 -3.38 -3.86
CA HIS A 35 -4.53 -2.95 -2.69
C HIS A 35 -5.92 -3.57 -2.72
N VAL A 36 -6.27 -4.38 -1.73
CA VAL A 36 -7.49 -5.20 -1.73
C VAL A 36 -8.75 -4.34 -1.74
N GLN A 37 -8.78 -3.30 -0.89
CA GLN A 37 -9.94 -2.44 -0.67
C GLN A 37 -10.30 -1.63 -1.92
N SER A 38 -9.29 -1.11 -2.62
CA SER A 38 -9.51 -0.31 -3.84
C SER A 38 -9.51 -1.12 -5.14
N GLY A 39 -9.03 -2.36 -5.10
CA GLY A 39 -8.74 -3.16 -6.30
C GLY A 39 -7.58 -2.65 -7.16
N GLN A 40 -6.99 -1.48 -6.87
CA GLN A 40 -5.88 -0.93 -7.65
C GLN A 40 -4.64 -1.82 -7.55
N GLN A 41 -3.91 -1.91 -8.65
CA GLN A 41 -2.72 -2.75 -8.76
C GLN A 41 -1.62 -2.07 -9.56
N ALA A 42 -0.36 -2.42 -9.28
CA ALA A 42 0.81 -1.96 -10.02
C ALA A 42 1.85 -3.08 -10.15
N ALA A 43 2.60 -3.07 -11.24
CA ALA A 43 3.81 -3.87 -11.36
C ALA A 43 5.01 -3.08 -10.78
N PHE A 44 5.99 -3.79 -10.23
CA PHE A 44 7.23 -3.20 -9.72
C PHE A 44 8.44 -4.07 -10.09
N ALA A 45 9.60 -3.43 -10.18
CA ALA A 45 10.88 -4.07 -10.51
C ALA A 45 11.82 -4.19 -9.31
N ASP A 46 11.59 -3.37 -8.30
CA ASP A 46 12.48 -3.17 -7.16
C ASP A 46 11.65 -2.80 -5.91
N GLU A 47 12.33 -2.76 -4.77
CA GLU A 47 11.74 -2.43 -3.48
C GLU A 47 11.12 -1.02 -3.47
N ALA A 48 11.78 -0.04 -4.11
CA ALA A 48 11.32 1.35 -4.11
C ALA A 48 9.94 1.47 -4.78
N GLY A 49 9.73 0.79 -5.91
CA GLY A 49 8.43 0.78 -6.59
C GLY A 49 7.31 0.15 -5.76
N LEU A 50 7.61 -0.86 -4.93
CA LEU A 50 6.65 -1.43 -4.00
C LEU A 50 6.32 -0.46 -2.86
N LEU A 51 7.34 0.15 -2.25
CA LEU A 51 7.17 1.08 -1.14
C LEU A 51 6.41 2.34 -1.57
N ASP A 52 6.69 2.86 -2.76
CA ASP A 52 5.95 4.01 -3.30
C ASP A 52 4.48 3.69 -3.53
N PHE A 53 4.15 2.46 -3.95
CA PHE A 53 2.75 2.02 -4.03
C PHE A 53 2.08 2.02 -2.66
N VAL A 54 2.72 1.44 -1.64
CA VAL A 54 2.16 1.32 -0.28
C VAL A 54 2.01 2.70 0.38
N ARG A 55 3.01 3.58 0.23
CA ARG A 55 3.01 4.94 0.80
C ARG A 55 1.83 5.79 0.34
N ARG A 56 1.35 5.61 -0.90
CA ARG A 56 0.17 6.33 -1.39
C ARG A 56 -1.07 6.06 -0.53
N TRP A 57 -1.22 4.86 -0.01
CA TRP A 57 -2.38 4.47 0.81
C TRP A 57 -2.22 4.86 2.28
N VAL A 58 -1.00 4.82 2.80
CA VAL A 58 -0.70 5.30 4.16
C VAL A 58 -0.98 6.80 4.28
N ARG A 59 -0.51 7.61 3.31
CA ARG A 59 -0.78 9.06 3.31
C ARG A 59 -2.27 9.41 3.17
N LEU A 60 -3.02 8.63 2.39
CA LEU A 60 -4.46 8.82 2.25
C LEU A 60 -5.23 8.47 3.53
N ALA A 61 -4.74 7.48 4.30
CA ALA A 61 -5.29 7.15 5.61
C ALA A 61 -5.10 8.31 6.62
N GLU A 62 -3.93 8.94 6.63
CA GLU A 62 -3.62 10.07 7.52
C GLU A 62 -4.41 11.35 7.17
N GLY A 63 -4.67 11.59 5.89
CA GLY A 63 -5.46 12.75 5.45
C GLY A 63 -6.95 12.65 5.82
N LYS A 64 -7.49 11.43 5.89
CA LYS A 64 -8.90 11.19 6.24
C LYS A 64 -9.19 11.35 7.73
N ASP A 65 -8.17 11.20 8.57
CA ASP A 65 -8.27 11.40 10.03
C ASP A 65 -8.47 12.89 10.39
N ARG A 66 -7.83 13.81 9.65
CA ARG A 66 -7.89 15.26 9.92
C ARG A 66 -9.20 15.92 9.52
N ASP A 67 -9.95 15.34 8.58
CA ASP A 67 -11.17 15.97 8.02
C ASP A 67 -12.42 15.69 8.88
N GLN A 68 -12.32 14.82 9.89
CA GLN A 68 -13.44 14.51 10.81
C GLN A 68 -13.43 15.32 12.12
N ALA A 69 -12.52 16.28 12.28
CA ALA A 69 -12.43 17.14 13.47
C ALA A 69 -13.07 18.53 13.29
N THR A 70 -13.87 18.75 12.24
CA THR A 70 -14.67 19.98 12.09
C THR A 70 -16.05 19.64 11.53
N GLY A 71 -16.97 19.35 12.44
CA GLY A 71 -18.40 19.16 12.20
C GLY A 71 -19.17 19.39 13.48
#